data_AF-A0A1H6D2D5-F1
#
_entry.id   AF-A0A1H6D2D5-F1
#
_cell.length_a   1.000
_cell.length_b   1.000
_cell.length_c   1.000
_cell.angle_alpha   90.00
_cell.angle_beta   90.00
_cell.angle_gamma   90.00
#
_symmetry.space_group_name_H-M   'P 1'
#
loop_
_entity.id
_entity.type
_entity.pdbx_description
1 polymer ?
#
loop_
_entity_poly.entity_id
_entity_poly.type
_entity_poly.pdbx_seq_one_letter_code
_entity_poly.pdbx_strand_id
1 'polypeptide(L)'
;MTQDRHVTSEGIGKVRAKVVGDLKRMIDEMRTDIDSTDVGPPGFGLLGEIVFGWKYREIQEHCREILGQAGETLDAWGTSLTVIQQNWRNAENANTVQYR
;
A
#
# COMPACT_ATOMS: atom_id res chain seq x y z
N MET A 1 20.64 -12.45 -23.81
CA MET A 1 21.54 -11.61 -23.01
C MET A 1 20.70 -10.95 -21.94
N THR A 2 20.91 -11.30 -20.67
CA THR A 2 20.23 -10.66 -19.54
C THR A 2 20.97 -9.36 -19.27
N GLN A 3 20.31 -8.22 -19.46
CA GLN A 3 20.91 -6.92 -19.22
C GLN A 3 21.07 -6.73 -17.71
N ASP A 4 22.30 -6.46 -17.23
CA ASP A 4 22.54 -6.16 -15.82
C ASP A 4 21.74 -4.92 -15.43
N ARG A 5 20.75 -5.11 -14.55
CA ARG A 5 19.96 -4.01 -13.99
C ARG A 5 20.73 -3.41 -12.82
N HIS A 6 21.34 -2.25 -13.05
CA HIS A 6 21.97 -1.49 -11.98
C HIS A 6 20.90 -0.87 -11.07
N VAL A 7 20.96 -1.20 -9.78
CA VAL A 7 20.13 -0.58 -8.74
C VAL A 7 20.88 0.63 -8.20
N THR A 8 20.23 1.80 -8.18
CA THR A 8 20.78 3.03 -7.60
C THR A 8 19.91 3.51 -6.45
N SER A 9 20.48 4.31 -5.55
CA SER A 9 19.71 4.96 -4.46
C SER A 9 18.59 5.85 -5.00
N GLU A 10 18.78 6.48 -6.16
CA GLU A 10 17.73 7.23 -6.87
C GLU A 10 16.61 6.30 -7.37
N GLY A 11 16.96 5.18 -7.99
CA GLY A 11 16.00 4.19 -8.47
C GLY A 11 15.14 3.61 -7.35
N ILE A 12 15.75 3.28 -6.21
CA ILE A 12 15.05 2.83 -5.01
C ILE A 12 14.10 3.93 -4.50
N GLY A 13 14.55 5.19 -4.49
CA GLY A 13 13.72 6.33 -4.12
C GLY A 13 12.48 6.47 -5.00
N LYS A 14 12.60 6.28 -6.32
CA LYS A 14 11.47 6.29 -7.27
C LYS A 14 10.50 5.15 -7.01
N VAL A 15 10.99 3.95 -6.75
CA VAL A 15 10.14 2.80 -6.39
C VAL A 15 9.39 3.08 -5.08
N ARG A 16 10.07 3.59 -4.05
CA ARG A 16 9.43 3.99 -2.79
C ARG A 16 8.32 5.02 -3.02
N ALA A 17 8.59 6.03 -3.84
CA ALA A 17 7.59 7.07 -4.16
C ALA A 17 6.35 6.47 -4.82
N LYS A 18 6.50 5.48 -5.71
CA LYS A 18 5.36 4.78 -6.31
C LYS A 18 4.60 3.91 -5.32
N VAL A 19 5.31 3.15 -4.49
CA VAL A 19 4.70 2.26 -3.48
C VAL A 19 3.91 3.07 -2.44
N VAL A 20 4.54 4.10 -1.86
CA VAL A 20 3.94 4.89 -0.77
C VAL A 20 3.02 6.00 -1.30
N GLY A 21 3.34 6.61 -2.43
CA GLY A 21 2.57 7.74 -2.98
C GLY A 21 1.39 7.32 -3.84
N ASP A 22 1.59 6.37 -4.76
CA ASP A 22 0.54 5.97 -5.70
C ASP A 22 -0.27 4.81 -5.13
N LEU A 23 0.39 3.71 -4.79
CA LEU A 23 -0.30 2.45 -4.45
C LEU A 23 -0.97 2.51 -3.08
N LYS A 24 -0.31 3.05 -2.06
CA LYS A 24 -0.93 3.22 -0.73
C LYS A 24 -2.16 4.12 -0.80
N ARG A 25 -2.06 5.25 -1.51
CA ARG A 25 -3.19 6.16 -1.71
C ARG A 25 -4.39 5.46 -2.36
N MET A 26 -4.16 4.63 -3.37
CA MET A 26 -5.24 3.84 -3.99
C MET A 26 -5.91 2.88 -2.99
N ILE A 27 -5.15 2.26 -2.08
CA ILE A 27 -5.69 1.39 -1.03
C ILE A 27 -6.52 2.20 -0.02
N ASP A 28 -6.05 3.39 0.37
CA ASP A 28 -6.77 4.28 1.28
C ASP A 28 -8.08 4.79 0.65
N GLU A 29 -8.07 5.10 -0.65
CA GLU A 29 -9.26 5.46 -1.43
C GLU A 29 -10.27 4.29 -1.48
N MET A 30 -9.82 3.07 -1.82
CA MET A 30 -10.69 1.88 -1.83
C MET A 30 -11.33 1.60 -0.47
N ARG A 31 -10.61 1.85 0.62
CA ARG A 31 -11.15 1.70 1.98
C ARG A 31 -12.26 2.73 2.26
N THR A 32 -12.03 3.97 1.84
CA THR A 32 -13.03 5.04 1.93
C THR A 32 -14.27 4.71 1.10
N ASP A 33 -14.10 4.13 -0.08
CA ASP A 33 -15.22 3.69 -0.92
C ASP A 33 -16.05 2.60 -0.23
N ILE A 34 -15.42 1.61 0.42
CA ILE A 34 -16.16 0.60 1.20
C ILE A 34 -16.92 1.25 2.36
N ASP A 35 -16.30 2.18 3.08
CA ASP A 35 -16.97 2.89 4.17
C ASP A 35 -18.15 3.74 3.66
N SER A 36 -18.08 4.25 2.43
CA SER A 36 -19.20 4.96 1.79
C SER A 36 -20.38 4.05 1.42
N THR A 37 -20.14 2.73 1.33
CA THR A 37 -21.18 1.74 1.08
C THR A 37 -21.90 1.29 2.35
N ASP A 38 -21.61 1.88 3.51
CA ASP A 38 -22.24 1.46 4.76
C ASP A 38 -23.76 1.72 4.74
N VAL A 39 -24.54 0.65 4.91
CA VAL A 39 -26.00 0.70 4.87
C VAL A 39 -26.51 0.45 6.29
N GLY A 40 -26.86 1.54 6.99
CA GLY A 40 -27.40 1.47 8.34
C GLY A 40 -28.76 0.76 8.40
N PRO A 41 -29.12 0.04 9.49
CA PRO A 41 -30.41 -0.64 9.58
C PRO A 41 -31.60 0.35 9.60
N PRO A 42 -32.72 0.07 8.92
CA PRO A 42 -33.03 -1.09 8.08
C PRO A 42 -32.82 -0.72 6.60
N GLY A 43 -31.61 -0.39 6.17
CA GLY A 43 -31.36 0.13 4.84
C GLY A 43 -31.59 -0.87 3.69
N PHE A 44 -31.81 -2.15 4.02
CA PHE A 44 -32.35 -3.17 3.10
C PHE A 44 -33.85 -3.49 3.32
N GLY A 45 -34.52 -2.76 4.21
CA GLY A 45 -35.83 -3.11 4.77
C GLY A 45 -35.77 -4.32 5.70
N LEU A 46 -36.77 -4.53 6.56
CA LEU A 46 -36.78 -5.65 7.54
C LEU A 46 -36.57 -7.03 6.90
N LEU A 47 -37.17 -7.28 5.72
CA LEU A 47 -37.03 -8.55 5.00
C LEU A 47 -35.68 -8.66 4.28
N GLY A 48 -35.21 -7.60 3.62
CA GLY A 48 -33.91 -7.61 2.97
C GLY A 48 -32.76 -7.67 3.97
N GLU A 49 -32.95 -7.15 5.18
CA GLU A 49 -31.98 -7.23 6.28
C GLU A 49 -31.77 -8.68 6.73
N ILE A 50 -32.85 -9.46 6.84
CA ILE A 50 -32.81 -10.89 7.19
C ILE A 50 -32.11 -11.71 6.11
N VAL A 51 -32.31 -11.36 4.83
CA VAL A 51 -31.78 -12.15 3.69
C VAL A 51 -30.35 -11.74 3.33
N PHE A 52 -30.04 -10.44 3.33
CA PHE A 52 -28.80 -9.90 2.76
C PHE A 52 -27.96 -9.09 3.73
N GLY A 53 -28.56 -8.46 4.75
CA GLY A 53 -27.86 -7.50 5.62
C GLY A 53 -26.66 -8.08 6.36
N TRP A 54 -26.76 -9.31 6.87
CA TRP A 54 -25.63 -9.99 7.52
C TRP A 54 -24.48 -10.25 6.54
N LYS A 55 -24.78 -10.84 5.38
CA LYS A 55 -23.75 -11.18 4.40
C LYS A 55 -23.08 -9.95 3.81
N TYR A 56 -23.85 -8.88 3.62
CA TYR A 56 -23.36 -7.60 3.15
C TYR A 56 -22.32 -7.01 4.10
N ARG A 57 -22.63 -6.94 5.40
CA ARG A 57 -21.70 -6.46 6.43
C ARG A 57 -20.46 -7.34 6.56
N GLU A 58 -20.63 -8.67 6.51
CA GLU A 58 -19.50 -9.60 6.53
C GLU A 58 -18.52 -9.35 5.38
N ILE A 59 -19.03 -9.11 4.16
CA ILE A 59 -18.21 -8.79 3.00
C ILE A 59 -17.50 -7.45 3.20
N GLN A 60 -18.20 -6.41 3.69
CA GLN A 60 -17.58 -5.11 3.96
C GLN A 60 -16.45 -5.23 4.97
N GLU A 61 -16.65 -5.96 6.06
CA GLU A 61 -15.63 -6.17 7.08
C GLU A 61 -14.43 -6.95 6.54
N HIS A 62 -14.67 -7.99 5.75
CA HIS A 62 -13.60 -8.73 5.09
C HIS A 62 -12.80 -7.85 4.10
N CYS A 63 -13.47 -6.99 3.35
CA CYS A 63 -12.80 -6.05 2.46
C CYS A 63 -11.97 -5.01 3.25
N ARG A 64 -12.49 -4.49 4.37
CA ARG A 64 -11.73 -3.59 5.27
C ARG A 64 -10.48 -4.27 5.81
N GLU A 65 -10.58 -5.52 6.23
CA GLU A 65 -9.46 -6.29 6.76
C GLU A 65 -8.36 -6.47 5.71
N ILE A 66 -8.72 -6.94 4.51
CA ILE A 66 -7.75 -7.15 3.41
C ILE A 66 -7.05 -5.85 3.02
N LEU A 67 -7.80 -4.76 2.87
CA LEU A 67 -7.22 -3.46 2.53
C LEU A 67 -6.36 -2.89 3.66
N GLY A 68 -6.73 -3.14 4.92
CA GLY A 68 -5.91 -2.82 6.09
C GLY A 68 -4.55 -3.53 6.03
N GLN A 69 -4.57 -4.85 5.85
CA GLN A 69 -3.34 -5.66 5.71
C GLN A 69 -2.49 -5.22 4.51
N ALA A 70 -3.11 -4.86 3.39
CA ALA A 70 -2.42 -4.32 2.22
C ALA A 70 -1.73 -2.98 2.56
N GLY A 71 -2.44 -2.07 3.22
CA GLY A 71 -1.90 -0.78 3.67
C GLY A 71 -0.69 -0.93 4.60
N GLU A 72 -0.78 -1.83 5.58
CA GLU A 72 0.32 -2.15 6.51
C GLU A 72 1.53 -2.74 5.78
N THR A 73 1.29 -3.63 4.82
CA THR A 73 2.36 -4.22 4.00
C THR A 73 3.09 -3.15 3.19
N LEU A 74 2.35 -2.18 2.62
CA LEU A 74 2.95 -1.08 1.86
C LEU A 74 3.77 -0.13 2.75
N ASP A 75 3.37 0.08 4.00
CA ASP A 75 4.16 0.86 4.98
C ASP A 75 5.46 0.14 5.36
N ALA A 76 5.39 -1.18 5.56
CA ALA A 76 6.57 -2.00 5.83
C ALA A 76 7.54 -1.96 4.63
N TRP A 77 7.02 -2.01 3.40
CA TRP A 77 7.84 -1.85 2.19
C TRP A 77 8.44 -0.45 2.09
N GLY A 78 7.67 0.60 2.36
CA GLY A 78 8.17 1.98 2.36
C GLY A 78 9.32 2.20 3.35
N THR A 79 9.20 1.61 4.54
CA THR A 79 10.24 1.62 5.58
C THR A 79 11.49 0.87 5.12
N SER A 80 11.31 -0.35 4.61
CA SER A 80 12.41 -1.19 4.13
C SER A 80 13.15 -0.54 2.96
N LEU A 81 12.43 0.03 1.99
CA LEU A 81 13.02 0.75 0.86
C LEU A 81 13.79 2.00 1.31
N THR A 82 13.37 2.66 2.39
CA THR A 82 14.12 3.80 2.94
C THR A 82 15.46 3.36 3.52
N VAL A 83 15.49 2.26 4.27
CA VAL A 83 16.74 1.69 4.81
C VAL A 83 17.65 1.26 3.67
N ILE A 84 17.11 0.55 2.68
CA ILE A 84 17.87 0.08 1.51
C ILE A 84 18.43 1.26 0.71
N GLN A 85 17.63 2.31 0.50
CA GLN A 85 18.06 3.54 -0.19
C GLN A 85 19.25 4.19 0.52
N GLN A 86 19.19 4.33 1.85
CA GLN A 86 20.26 4.91 2.64
C GLN A 86 21.55 4.09 2.55
N ASN A 87 21.44 2.77 2.67
CA ASN A 87 22.59 1.87 2.55
C ASN A 87 23.25 1.96 1.17
N TRP A 88 22.45 1.99 0.10
CA TRP A 88 22.95 2.16 -1.27
C TRP A 88 23.62 3.52 -1.46
N ARG A 89 23.03 4.60 -0.96
CA ARG A 89 23.63 5.93 -1.04
C ARG A 89 24.98 5.99 -0.32
N ASN A 90 25.10 5.35 0.84
CA ASN A 90 26.37 5.27 1.55
C ASN A 90 27.43 4.49 0.77
N ALA A 91 27.04 3.37 0.14
CA ALA A 91 27.93 2.60 -0.72
C ALA A 91 28.36 3.39 -1.97
N GLU A 92 27.42 4.08 -2.63
CA GLU A 92 27.70 4.97 -3.77
C GLU A 92 28.70 6.08 -3.39
N ASN A 93 28.50 6.73 -2.24
CA ASN A 93 29.40 7.77 -1.74
C ASN A 93 30.79 7.22 -1.39
N ALA A 94 30.86 6.04 -0.75
CA ALA A 94 32.13 5.43 -0.36
C ALA A 94 32.95 4.94 -1.58
N ASN A 95 32.28 4.55 -2.66
CA ASN A 95 32.93 4.11 -3.90
C ASN A 95 33.28 5.28 -4.85
N THR A 96 32.93 6.52 -4.49
CA THR A 96 33.30 7.71 -5.27
C THR A 96 34.68 8.19 -4.81
N VAL A 97 35.72 7.98 -5.61
CA VAL A 97 37.06 8.54 -5.37
C VAL A 97 36.98 10.06 -5.43
N GLN A 98 37.09 10.74 -4.28
CA GLN A 98 37.30 12.18 -4.25
C GLN A 98 38.77 12.49 -4.52
N TYR A 99 39.11 12.86 -5.76
CA TYR A 99 40.36 13.54 -6.02
C TYR A 99 40.29 14.93 -5.39
N ARG A 100 41.03 15.14 -4.30
CA ARG A 100 41.31 16.45 -3.71
C ARG A 100 42.64 16.96 -4.22
#